data_AF-A0A670YS43-F1
#
_entry.id   AF-A0A670YS43-F1
#
_cell.length_a   1.000
_cell.length_b   1.000
_cell.length_c   1.000
_cell.angle_alpha   90.00
_cell.angle_beta   90.00
_cell.angle_gamma   90.00
#
_symmetry.space_group_name_H-M   'P 1'
#
loop_
_entity.id
_entity.type
_entity.pdbx_description
1 polymer ?
#
loop_
_entity_poly.entity_id
_entity_poly.type
_entity_poly.pdbx_seq_one_letter_code
_entity_poly.pdbx_strand_id
1 'polypeptide(L)'
;MKQAKNLTASRAFPPPWPYLGFGALSTAQLRALMRDETWLERIVKLSRKFQNLQLEREVHLASNYNLAKQNLGLQPRLENGKASLAIKYQELQELRETCHDKQQRLGACMAKWTPENALSRLQAELENVEAKVEEQMEQFLCWDLPIESFVESFQHSRMLSHLRRTQLEKLQEILKVEKAKTPEKPSPSCEEEQPAVSPALPTPPPPSAQAAPAQNNGPPPKVFQLHSISTPPPHHPPPPQAVWLAGLIQCYYMYRWPRPQGSCALPPPFPLEK
;
A
#
# COMPACT_ATOMS: atom_id res chain seq x y z
N MET A 1 -74.91 54.25 53.21
CA MET A 1 -74.89 52.78 53.38
C MET A 1 -74.54 52.12 52.05
N LYS A 2 -73.54 51.23 52.08
CA LYS A 2 -73.27 50.10 51.15
C LYS A 2 -72.84 50.48 49.71
N GLN A 3 -71.55 50.33 49.38
CA GLN A 3 -70.90 49.16 48.73
C GLN A 3 -71.18 49.13 47.21
N ALA A 4 -70.23 48.85 46.31
CA ALA A 4 -69.17 47.86 46.42
C ALA A 4 -67.93 48.21 45.58
N LYS A 5 -66.79 47.79 46.13
CA LYS A 5 -65.46 47.76 45.51
C LYS A 5 -65.41 46.50 44.63
N ASN A 6 -65.17 46.65 43.33
CA ASN A 6 -64.79 45.50 42.50
C ASN A 6 -63.26 45.38 42.52
N LEU A 7 -62.77 44.49 43.39
CA LEU A 7 -61.39 44.03 43.35
C LEU A 7 -61.22 43.12 42.14
N THR A 8 -60.34 43.53 41.22
CA THR A 8 -59.74 42.67 40.19
C THR A 8 -58.98 41.54 40.88
N ALA A 9 -59.63 40.38 41.02
CA ALA A 9 -58.99 39.17 41.51
C ALA A 9 -58.04 38.63 40.43
N SER A 10 -56.75 38.89 40.62
CA SER A 10 -55.67 38.22 39.92
C SER A 10 -55.81 36.71 40.11
N ARG A 11 -56.27 36.00 39.09
CA ARG A 11 -56.48 34.55 39.13
C ARG A 11 -55.13 33.87 38.87
N ALA A 12 -54.33 33.75 39.91
CA ALA A 12 -53.21 32.83 39.93
C ALA A 12 -53.72 31.40 39.67
N PHE A 13 -53.24 30.78 38.61
CA PHE A 13 -53.51 29.36 38.36
C PHE A 13 -52.73 28.51 39.38
N PRO A 14 -53.38 27.57 40.07
CA PRO A 14 -52.73 26.75 41.09
C PRO A 14 -51.71 25.76 40.49
N PRO A 15 -50.78 25.24 41.33
CA PRO A 15 -49.68 24.35 40.93
C PRO A 15 -50.16 23.03 40.29
N PRO A 16 -49.25 22.28 39.62
CA PRO A 16 -49.64 21.34 38.57
C PRO A 16 -50.39 20.16 39.17
N TRP A 17 -51.69 20.05 38.88
CA TRP A 17 -52.50 18.89 39.25
C TRP A 17 -52.02 17.67 38.47
N PRO A 18 -51.38 16.67 39.10
CA PRO A 18 -51.03 15.45 38.39
C PRO A 18 -52.16 14.41 38.46
N TYR A 19 -53.25 14.68 39.20
CA TYR A 19 -54.27 13.67 39.52
C TYR A 19 -55.74 14.15 39.49
N LEU A 20 -56.03 15.46 39.44
CA LEU A 20 -57.39 15.94 39.15
C LEU A 20 -57.55 16.10 37.64
N GLY A 21 -58.22 15.13 37.01
CA GLY A 21 -58.48 15.14 35.58
C GLY A 21 -59.22 16.40 35.12
N PHE A 22 -59.03 16.75 33.84
CA PHE A 22 -59.60 17.92 33.16
C PHE A 22 -61.13 18.09 33.28
N GLY A 23 -61.85 17.11 33.81
CA GLY A 23 -63.31 17.12 33.97
C GLY A 23 -63.85 18.16 34.95
N ALA A 24 -63.03 18.74 35.83
CA ALA A 24 -63.46 19.79 36.77
C ALA A 24 -63.42 21.23 36.19
N LEU A 25 -62.98 21.39 34.94
CA LEU A 25 -62.76 22.70 34.31
C LEU A 25 -63.87 23.05 33.31
N SER A 26 -64.30 24.31 33.29
CA SER A 26 -65.29 24.79 32.30
C SER A 26 -64.69 24.91 30.89
N THR A 27 -65.53 24.88 29.85
CA THR A 27 -65.08 24.92 28.44
C THR A 27 -64.29 26.19 28.07
N ALA A 28 -64.54 27.31 28.74
CA ALA A 28 -63.77 28.55 28.55
C ALA A 28 -62.39 28.46 29.20
N GLN A 29 -62.28 27.79 30.36
CA GLN A 29 -61.02 27.56 31.05
C GLN A 29 -60.13 26.56 30.32
N LEU A 30 -60.69 25.47 29.76
CA LEU A 30 -59.92 24.56 28.90
C LEU A 30 -59.38 25.29 27.67
N ARG A 31 -60.20 26.13 27.01
CA ARG A 31 -59.76 26.89 25.83
C ARG A 31 -58.69 27.91 26.15
N ALA A 32 -58.74 28.56 27.30
CA ALA A 32 -57.68 29.47 27.76
C ALA A 32 -56.39 28.69 28.07
N LEU A 33 -56.50 27.52 28.69
CA LEU A 33 -55.38 26.64 29.04
C LEU A 33 -54.69 26.02 27.82
N MET A 34 -55.46 25.64 26.80
CA MET A 34 -54.92 25.17 25.52
C MET A 34 -54.26 26.27 24.70
N ARG A 35 -54.58 27.54 24.96
CA ARG A 35 -53.89 28.69 24.34
C ARG A 35 -52.64 29.11 25.12
N ASP A 36 -52.42 28.56 26.31
CA ASP A 36 -51.22 28.79 27.09
C ASP A 36 -50.12 27.80 26.67
N GLU A 37 -49.30 28.23 25.71
CA GLU A 37 -48.17 27.45 25.19
C GLU A 37 -47.19 27.05 26.30
N THR A 38 -46.98 27.92 27.29
CA THR A 38 -46.03 27.65 28.39
C THR A 38 -46.51 26.54 29.32
N TRP A 39 -47.83 26.39 29.47
CA TRP A 39 -48.43 25.31 30.23
C TRP A 39 -48.39 24.00 29.43
N LEU A 40 -48.69 24.05 28.13
CA LEU A 40 -48.57 22.89 27.23
C LEU A 40 -47.14 22.35 27.20
N GLU A 41 -46.13 23.22 27.05
CA GLU A 41 -44.72 22.82 27.11
C GLU A 41 -44.36 22.14 28.43
N ARG A 42 -44.86 22.66 29.56
CA ARG A 42 -44.63 22.06 30.87
C ARG A 42 -45.24 20.66 30.95
N ILE A 43 -46.45 20.45 30.46
CA ILE A 43 -47.08 19.13 30.44
C ILE A 43 -46.36 18.17 29.49
N VAL A 44 -45.92 18.63 28.33
CA VAL A 44 -45.12 17.82 27.41
C VAL A 44 -43.81 17.40 28.06
N LYS A 45 -43.12 18.30 28.78
CA LYS A 45 -41.91 17.98 29.55
C LYS A 45 -42.16 16.99 30.70
N LEU A 46 -43.36 16.98 31.27
CA LEU A 46 -43.78 16.02 32.28
C LEU A 46 -44.23 14.66 31.69
N SER A 47 -44.44 14.58 30.37
CA SER A 47 -44.81 13.33 29.70
C SER A 47 -43.67 12.32 29.80
N ARG A 48 -43.97 11.11 30.28
CA ARG A 48 -43.02 10.00 30.36
C ARG A 48 -42.35 9.71 29.01
N LYS A 49 -43.09 9.82 27.90
CA LYS A 49 -42.54 9.60 26.55
C LYS A 49 -41.46 10.63 26.20
N PHE A 50 -41.68 11.89 26.55
CA PHE A 50 -40.72 12.97 26.31
C PHE A 50 -39.47 12.82 27.19
N GLN A 51 -39.66 12.47 28.47
CA GLN A 51 -38.54 12.22 29.40
C GLN A 51 -37.68 11.03 28.95
N ASN A 52 -38.29 9.95 28.49
CA ASN A 52 -37.57 8.78 27.96
C ASN A 52 -36.74 9.16 26.73
N LEU A 53 -37.31 9.88 25.77
CA LEU A 53 -36.58 10.35 24.58
C LEU A 53 -35.42 11.30 24.95
N GLN A 54 -35.62 12.15 25.96
CA GLN A 54 -34.58 13.05 26.45
C GLN A 54 -33.44 12.26 27.10
N LEU A 55 -33.75 11.22 27.89
CA LEU A 55 -32.75 10.32 28.46
C LEU A 55 -31.99 9.56 27.38
N GLU A 56 -32.69 9.00 26.39
CA GLU A 56 -32.07 8.31 25.24
C GLU A 56 -31.10 9.25 24.49
N ARG A 57 -31.52 10.49 24.25
CA ARG A 57 -30.66 11.53 23.67
C ARG A 57 -29.41 11.76 24.51
N GLU A 58 -29.54 11.91 25.83
CA GLU A 58 -28.40 12.13 26.72
C GLU A 58 -27.44 10.94 26.73
N VAL A 59 -27.97 9.70 26.73
CA VAL A 59 -27.16 8.48 26.60
C VAL A 59 -26.40 8.45 25.28
N HIS A 60 -27.06 8.79 24.16
CA HIS A 60 -26.41 8.85 22.86
C HIS A 60 -25.36 9.95 22.77
N LEU A 61 -25.62 11.13 23.33
CA LEU A 61 -24.65 12.24 23.39
C LEU A 61 -23.44 11.87 24.24
N ALA A 62 -23.65 11.27 25.41
CA ALA A 62 -22.56 10.81 26.28
C ALA A 62 -21.72 9.73 25.59
N SER A 63 -22.36 8.77 24.92
CA SER A 63 -21.68 7.74 24.14
C SER A 63 -20.86 8.33 22.99
N ASN A 64 -21.47 9.21 22.18
CA ASN A 64 -20.78 9.89 21.09
C ASN A 64 -19.59 10.72 21.58
N TYR A 65 -19.75 11.46 22.67
CA TYR A 65 -18.67 12.23 23.28
C TYR A 65 -17.52 11.33 23.73
N ASN A 66 -17.81 10.21 24.40
CA ASN A 66 -16.78 9.26 24.84
C ASN A 66 -16.03 8.65 23.64
N LEU A 67 -16.74 8.29 22.57
CA LEU A 67 -16.13 7.78 21.34
C LEU A 67 -15.27 8.83 20.66
N ALA A 68 -15.74 10.08 20.55
CA ALA A 68 -14.98 11.18 19.98
C ALA A 68 -13.69 11.42 20.79
N LYS A 69 -13.79 11.41 22.12
CA LYS A 69 -12.64 11.54 23.01
C LYS A 69 -11.63 10.40 22.82
N GLN A 70 -12.10 9.15 22.72
CA GLN A 70 -11.22 8.01 22.47
C GLN A 70 -10.56 8.08 21.08
N ASN A 71 -11.32 8.43 20.04
CA ASN A 71 -10.80 8.58 18.68
C ASN A 71 -9.71 9.66 18.59
N LEU A 72 -9.95 10.82 19.21
CA LEU A 72 -8.95 11.89 19.32
C LEU A 72 -7.72 11.42 20.12
N GLY A 73 -7.91 10.62 21.17
CA GLY A 73 -6.81 10.01 21.93
C GLY A 73 -5.95 9.03 21.12
N LEU A 74 -6.51 8.41 20.07
CA LEU A 74 -5.77 7.50 19.17
C LEU A 74 -5.00 8.22 18.06
N GLN A 75 -5.40 9.45 17.73
CA GLN A 75 -4.75 10.26 16.70
C GLN A 75 -3.22 10.37 16.84
N PRO A 76 -2.64 10.72 18.00
CA PRO A 76 -1.18 10.82 18.13
C PRO A 76 -0.47 9.48 17.88
N ARG A 77 -1.07 8.36 18.28
CA ARG A 77 -0.50 7.03 18.01
C ARG A 77 -0.50 6.71 16.52
N LEU A 78 -1.56 7.10 15.80
CA LEU A 78 -1.64 6.92 14.35
C LEU A 78 -0.64 7.82 13.62
N GLU A 79 -0.52 9.08 14.03
CA GLU A 79 0.45 10.03 13.46
C GLU A 79 1.89 9.56 13.69
N ASN A 80 2.22 9.13 14.90
CA ASN A 80 3.52 8.54 15.22
C ASN A 80 3.79 7.27 14.40
N GLY A 81 2.77 6.42 14.23
CA GLY A 81 2.86 5.23 13.38
C GLY A 81 3.12 5.57 11.90
N LYS A 82 2.43 6.58 11.36
CA LYS A 82 2.64 7.09 10.00
C LYS A 82 4.05 7.66 9.82
N ALA A 83 4.52 8.46 10.77
CA ALA A 83 5.86 9.04 10.74
C ALA A 83 6.96 7.95 10.79
N SER A 84 6.82 6.99 11.71
CA SER A 84 7.75 5.85 11.82
C SER A 84 7.79 5.02 10.54
N LEU A 85 6.61 4.76 9.95
CA LEU A 85 6.51 4.05 8.68
C LEU A 85 7.18 4.82 7.53
N ALA A 86 6.97 6.14 7.46
CA ALA A 86 7.62 6.99 6.45
C ALA A 86 9.16 6.95 6.57
N ILE A 87 9.69 7.00 7.80
CA ILE A 87 11.13 6.85 8.06
C ILE A 87 11.62 5.49 7.55
N LYS A 88 10.91 4.40 7.83
CA LYS A 88 11.29 3.06 7.35
C LYS A 88 11.24 2.93 5.84
N TYR A 89 10.29 3.56 5.17
CA TYR A 89 10.28 3.61 3.71
C TYR A 89 11.45 4.40 3.14
N GLN A 90 11.83 5.50 3.77
CA GLN A 90 13.00 6.29 3.38
C GLN A 90 14.29 5.47 3.56
N GLU A 91 14.50 4.83 4.72
CA GLU A 91 15.65 3.95 4.96
C GLU A 91 15.76 2.84 3.89
N LEU A 92 14.62 2.22 3.53
CA LEU A 92 14.57 1.19 2.49
C LEU A 92 14.92 1.73 1.10
N GLN A 93 14.50 2.96 0.79
CA GLN A 93 14.83 3.61 -0.47
C GLN A 93 16.33 3.89 -0.56
N GLU A 94 16.92 4.47 0.48
CA GLU A 94 18.36 4.71 0.57
C GLU A 94 19.16 3.40 0.44
N LEU A 95 18.72 2.33 1.11
CA LEU A 95 19.36 1.02 1.01
C LEU A 95 19.24 0.42 -0.40
N ARG A 96 18.10 0.63 -1.07
CA ARG A 96 17.91 0.20 -2.46
C ARG A 96 18.86 0.93 -3.40
N GLU A 97 18.96 2.24 -3.27
CA GLU A 97 19.83 3.08 -4.09
C GLU A 97 21.30 2.68 -3.89
N THR A 98 21.75 2.54 -2.64
CA THR A 98 23.12 2.08 -2.35
C THR A 98 23.41 0.65 -2.85
N CYS A 99 22.42 -0.24 -2.81
CA CYS A 99 22.54 -1.58 -3.39
C CYS A 99 22.64 -1.54 -4.91
N HIS A 100 21.79 -0.73 -5.55
CA HIS A 100 21.81 -0.51 -7.00
C HIS A 100 23.16 0.06 -7.45
N ASP A 101 23.71 1.05 -6.74
CA ASP A 101 25.01 1.65 -7.04
C ASP A 101 26.15 0.61 -6.93
N LYS A 102 26.12 -0.23 -5.88
CA LYS A 102 27.08 -1.33 -5.73
C LYS A 102 26.95 -2.33 -6.88
N GLN A 103 25.72 -2.68 -7.26
CA GLN A 103 25.47 -3.59 -8.38
C GLN A 103 25.97 -3.01 -9.70
N GLN A 104 25.76 -1.72 -9.96
CA GLN A 104 26.26 -1.05 -11.16
C GLN A 104 27.79 -1.01 -11.18
N ARG A 105 28.43 -0.71 -10.06
CA ARG A 105 29.90 -0.71 -9.93
C ARG A 105 30.49 -2.11 -10.13
N LEU A 106 29.84 -3.12 -9.58
CA LEU A 106 30.22 -4.53 -9.80
C LEU A 106 30.04 -4.91 -11.27
N GLY A 107 28.91 -4.57 -11.89
CA GLY A 107 28.65 -4.81 -13.31
C GLY A 107 29.70 -4.15 -14.20
N ALA A 108 30.07 -2.89 -13.94
CA ALA A 108 31.12 -2.19 -14.67
C ALA A 108 32.51 -2.80 -14.45
N CYS A 109 32.82 -3.29 -13.25
CA CYS A 109 34.06 -4.00 -12.98
C CYS A 109 34.10 -5.34 -13.73
N MET A 110 33.03 -6.14 -13.61
CA MET A 110 32.91 -7.44 -14.27
C MET A 110 32.97 -7.31 -15.79
N ALA A 111 32.33 -6.28 -16.38
CA ALA A 111 32.39 -6.00 -17.81
C ALA A 111 33.84 -5.83 -18.33
N LYS A 112 34.75 -5.29 -17.52
CA LYS A 112 36.18 -5.16 -17.88
C LYS A 112 36.94 -6.48 -17.84
N TRP A 113 36.47 -7.43 -17.02
CA TRP A 113 37.09 -8.72 -16.78
C TRP A 113 36.33 -9.87 -17.47
N THR A 114 35.42 -9.57 -18.41
CA THR A 114 34.81 -10.61 -19.22
C THR A 114 35.84 -11.20 -20.18
N PRO A 115 35.76 -12.50 -20.48
CA PRO A 115 36.73 -13.15 -21.36
C PRO A 115 36.67 -12.60 -22.79
N GLU A 116 35.52 -12.08 -23.24
CA GLU A 116 35.40 -11.35 -24.51
C GLU A 116 36.22 -10.05 -24.50
N ASN A 117 36.23 -9.30 -23.39
CA ASN A 117 37.02 -8.09 -23.26
C ASN A 117 38.53 -8.40 -23.14
N ALA A 118 38.87 -9.52 -22.50
CA ALA A 118 40.25 -10.02 -22.48
C ALA A 118 40.73 -10.40 -23.89
N LEU A 119 39.89 -11.07 -24.69
CA LEU A 119 40.18 -11.38 -26.09
C LEU A 119 40.40 -10.13 -26.94
N SER A 120 39.51 -9.14 -26.86
CA SER A 120 39.62 -7.91 -27.66
C SER A 120 40.89 -7.12 -27.30
N ARG A 121 41.23 -7.04 -26.01
CA ARG A 121 42.47 -6.42 -25.53
C ARG A 121 43.72 -7.15 -26.04
N LEU A 122 43.74 -8.48 -25.96
CA LEU A 122 44.86 -9.28 -26.44
C LEU A 122 45.03 -9.16 -27.96
N GLN A 123 43.92 -9.07 -28.70
CA GLN A 123 43.95 -8.84 -30.14
C GLN A 123 44.55 -7.47 -30.48
N ALA A 124 44.11 -6.39 -29.82
CA ALA A 124 44.67 -5.05 -30.02
C ALA A 124 46.17 -4.99 -29.64
N GLU A 125 46.57 -5.69 -28.58
CA GLU A 125 47.98 -5.80 -28.19
C GLU A 125 48.83 -6.60 -29.20
N LEU A 126 48.25 -7.62 -29.85
CA LEU A 126 48.90 -8.36 -30.93
C LEU A 126 49.09 -7.47 -32.15
N GLU A 127 48.03 -6.80 -32.60
CA GLU A 127 48.05 -5.86 -33.74
C GLU A 127 49.10 -4.75 -33.51
N ASN A 128 49.19 -4.21 -32.30
CA ASN A 128 50.20 -3.20 -31.96
C ASN A 128 51.65 -3.74 -32.05
N VAL A 129 51.90 -4.97 -31.59
CA VAL A 129 53.23 -5.57 -31.71
C VAL A 129 53.55 -5.93 -33.15
N GLU A 130 52.58 -6.44 -33.92
CA GLU A 130 52.77 -6.71 -35.35
C GLU A 130 53.08 -5.41 -36.13
N ALA A 131 52.39 -4.31 -35.80
CA ALA A 131 52.72 -2.99 -36.34
C ALA A 131 54.13 -2.54 -35.94
N LYS A 132 54.55 -2.77 -34.68
CA LYS A 132 55.90 -2.40 -34.23
C LYS A 132 56.99 -3.21 -34.94
N VAL A 133 56.73 -4.49 -35.20
CA VAL A 133 57.62 -5.36 -35.96
C VAL A 133 57.80 -4.84 -37.39
N GLU A 134 56.72 -4.38 -38.02
CA GLU A 134 56.77 -3.79 -39.37
C GLU A 134 57.55 -2.47 -39.35
N GLU A 135 57.28 -1.59 -38.38
CA GLU A 135 58.02 -0.33 -38.20
C GLU A 135 59.52 -0.58 -37.99
N GLN A 136 59.90 -1.59 -37.20
CA GLN A 136 61.30 -1.98 -36.99
C GLN A 136 61.95 -2.48 -38.29
N MET A 137 61.20 -3.21 -39.12
CA MET A 137 61.68 -3.67 -40.43
C MET A 137 61.88 -2.48 -41.38
N GLU A 138 60.93 -1.57 -41.46
CA GLU A 138 61.02 -0.36 -42.27
C GLU A 138 62.23 0.50 -41.88
N GLN A 139 62.42 0.76 -40.58
CA GLN A 139 63.56 1.52 -40.05
C GLN A 139 64.90 0.87 -40.40
N PHE A 140 64.99 -0.45 -40.34
CA PHE A 140 66.20 -1.18 -40.72
C PHE A 140 66.48 -1.07 -42.23
N LEU A 141 65.45 -1.17 -43.09
CA LEU A 141 65.58 -1.01 -44.54
C LEU A 141 65.98 0.42 -44.94
N CYS A 142 65.57 1.42 -44.16
CA CYS A 142 65.98 2.81 -44.30
C CYS A 142 67.37 3.12 -43.72
N TRP A 143 68.07 2.13 -43.14
CA TRP A 143 69.35 2.29 -42.44
C TRP A 143 69.28 3.20 -41.19
N ASP A 144 68.09 3.47 -40.67
CA ASP A 144 67.87 4.28 -39.46
C ASP A 144 68.16 3.49 -38.17
N LEU A 145 68.28 2.16 -38.27
CA LEU A 145 68.53 1.27 -37.14
C LEU A 145 69.77 0.38 -37.39
N PRO A 146 70.79 0.41 -36.52
CA PRO A 146 71.96 -0.47 -36.61
C PRO A 146 71.59 -1.95 -36.51
N ILE A 147 72.37 -2.83 -37.14
CA ILE A 147 72.03 -4.25 -37.24
C ILE A 147 71.99 -4.95 -35.88
N GLU A 148 72.90 -4.63 -34.97
CA GLU A 148 72.95 -5.23 -33.64
C GLU A 148 71.68 -4.88 -32.85
N SER A 149 71.24 -3.62 -32.88
CA SER A 149 70.01 -3.15 -32.23
C SER A 149 68.74 -3.68 -32.90
N PHE A 150 68.75 -3.80 -34.23
CA PHE A 150 67.65 -4.41 -34.98
C PHE A 150 67.47 -5.87 -34.59
N VAL A 151 68.53 -6.67 -34.60
CA VAL A 151 68.44 -8.12 -34.33
C VAL A 151 67.87 -8.38 -32.94
N GLU A 152 68.35 -7.67 -31.91
CA GLU A 152 67.83 -7.83 -30.54
C GLU A 152 66.35 -7.43 -30.42
N SER A 153 66.00 -6.24 -30.92
CA SER A 153 64.66 -5.70 -30.77
C SER A 153 63.62 -6.39 -31.66
N PHE A 154 64.00 -6.82 -32.87
CA PHE A 154 63.13 -7.56 -33.78
C PHE A 154 62.87 -8.98 -33.31
N GLN A 155 63.89 -9.70 -32.82
CA GLN A 155 63.71 -11.03 -32.22
C GLN A 155 62.77 -10.95 -31.02
N HIS A 156 62.94 -9.92 -30.17
CA HIS A 156 62.06 -9.71 -29.03
C HIS A 156 60.60 -9.45 -29.45
N SER A 157 60.37 -8.51 -30.37
CA SER A 157 59.02 -8.19 -30.86
C SER A 157 58.37 -9.37 -31.60
N ARG A 158 59.13 -10.13 -32.40
CA ARG A 158 58.63 -11.36 -33.05
C ARG A 158 58.26 -12.43 -32.05
N MET A 159 59.07 -12.65 -31.02
CA MET A 159 58.76 -13.58 -29.93
C MET A 159 57.48 -13.17 -29.20
N LEU A 160 57.31 -11.88 -28.89
CA LEU A 160 56.06 -11.37 -28.28
C LEU A 160 54.84 -11.53 -29.20
N SER A 161 54.98 -11.26 -30.51
CA SER A 161 53.91 -11.46 -31.49
C SER A 161 53.44 -12.92 -31.50
N HIS A 162 54.37 -13.87 -31.64
CA HIS A 162 54.03 -15.29 -31.65
C HIS A 162 53.40 -15.74 -30.33
N LEU A 163 53.94 -15.29 -29.19
CA LEU A 163 53.38 -15.59 -27.87
C LEU A 163 51.93 -15.11 -27.75
N ARG A 164 51.65 -13.85 -28.10
CA ARG A 164 50.30 -13.27 -28.04
C ARG A 164 49.34 -13.95 -29.00
N ARG A 165 49.80 -14.33 -30.20
CA ARG A 165 49.01 -15.09 -31.16
C ARG A 165 48.58 -16.45 -30.60
N THR A 166 49.51 -17.19 -30.00
CA THR A 166 49.20 -18.46 -29.34
C THR A 166 48.27 -18.27 -28.14
N GLN A 167 48.49 -17.23 -27.32
CA GLN A 167 47.58 -16.91 -26.20
C GLN A 167 46.14 -16.64 -26.70
N LEU A 168 46.00 -15.91 -27.80
CA LEU A 168 44.71 -15.56 -28.39
C LEU A 168 43.99 -16.81 -28.93
N GLU A 169 44.69 -17.67 -29.67
CA GLU A 169 44.15 -18.95 -30.15
C GLU A 169 43.69 -19.83 -28.99
N LYS A 170 44.50 -19.95 -27.93
CA LYS A 170 44.17 -20.77 -26.76
C LYS A 170 42.98 -20.23 -25.99
N LEU A 171 42.87 -18.91 -25.81
CA LEU A 171 41.73 -18.30 -25.16
C LEU A 171 40.44 -18.48 -25.99
N GLN A 172 40.52 -18.37 -27.32
CA GLN A 172 39.39 -18.66 -28.21
C GLN A 172 38.95 -20.12 -28.16
N GLU A 173 39.88 -21.07 -28.09
CA GLU A 173 39.58 -22.50 -27.92
C GLU A 173 38.81 -22.76 -26.61
N ILE A 174 39.29 -22.22 -25.50
CA ILE A 174 38.64 -22.38 -24.18
C ILE A 174 37.21 -21.85 -24.22
N LEU A 175 36.99 -20.66 -24.79
CA LEU A 175 35.66 -20.06 -24.88
C LEU A 175 34.71 -20.82 -25.80
N LYS A 176 35.20 -21.40 -26.89
CA LYS A 176 34.39 -22.27 -27.77
C LYS A 176 33.95 -23.54 -27.02
N VAL A 177 34.86 -24.14 -26.24
CA VAL A 177 34.56 -25.33 -25.43
C VAL A 177 33.55 -25.02 -24.32
N GLU A 178 33.66 -23.88 -23.64
CA GLU A 178 32.70 -23.45 -22.63
C GLU A 178 31.30 -23.22 -23.22
N LYS A 179 31.22 -22.58 -24.40
CA LYS A 179 29.95 -22.41 -25.13
C LYS A 179 29.35 -23.74 -25.54
N ALA A 180 30.15 -24.70 -25.99
CA ALA A 180 29.68 -26.03 -26.37
C ALA A 180 29.23 -26.90 -25.16
N LYS A 181 29.77 -26.66 -23.96
CA LYS A 181 29.39 -27.37 -22.73
C LYS A 181 28.12 -26.84 -22.07
N THR A 182 27.62 -25.67 -22.50
CA THR A 182 26.38 -25.10 -21.98
C THR A 182 25.23 -25.51 -22.91
N PRO A 183 24.46 -26.57 -22.62
CA PRO A 183 23.29 -26.89 -23.41
C PRO A 183 22.31 -25.72 -23.32
N GLU A 184 21.90 -25.19 -24.47
CA GLU A 184 20.76 -24.31 -24.61
C GLU A 184 19.55 -24.94 -23.91
N LYS A 185 19.19 -24.39 -22.74
CA LYS A 185 17.87 -24.56 -22.16
C LYS A 185 17.01 -23.45 -22.79
N PRO A 186 15.84 -23.76 -23.38
CA PRO A 186 14.99 -22.75 -23.99
C PRO A 186 14.67 -21.66 -22.98
N SER A 187 14.81 -20.42 -23.42
CA SER A 187 14.42 -19.19 -22.75
C SER A 187 13.09 -19.35 -22.01
N PRO A 188 12.98 -18.98 -20.73
CA PRO A 188 11.71 -18.50 -20.23
C PRO A 188 11.53 -17.10 -20.84
N SER A 189 10.48 -16.95 -21.64
CA SER A 189 9.90 -15.65 -21.96
C SER A 189 9.85 -14.83 -20.66
N CYS A 190 10.52 -13.68 -20.64
CA CYS A 190 10.19 -12.63 -19.70
C CYS A 190 8.81 -12.10 -20.11
N GLU A 191 7.76 -12.78 -19.65
CA GLU A 191 6.46 -12.14 -19.54
C GLU A 191 6.45 -11.30 -18.27
N GLU A 192 6.31 -10.03 -18.53
CA GLU A 192 6.19 -8.90 -17.63
C GLU A 192 4.93 -9.06 -16.77
N GLU A 193 5.08 -9.48 -15.50
CA GLU A 193 3.96 -9.47 -14.55
C GLU A 193 3.56 -8.03 -14.22
N GLN A 194 2.56 -7.52 -14.95
CA GLN A 194 1.70 -6.43 -14.52
C GLN A 194 0.70 -6.91 -13.45
N PRO A 195 0.54 -6.21 -12.31
CA PRO A 195 -0.52 -6.53 -11.35
C PRO A 195 -1.76 -5.65 -11.54
N ALA A 196 -2.78 -6.17 -12.22
CA ALA A 196 -4.19 -5.79 -12.10
C ALA A 196 -5.02 -6.99 -12.61
N VAL A 197 -6.01 -7.56 -11.93
CA VAL A 197 -7.32 -6.98 -11.59
C VAL A 197 -8.01 -7.91 -10.55
N SER A 198 -8.83 -7.30 -9.69
CA SER A 198 -9.67 -7.89 -8.63
C SER A 198 -10.56 -9.09 -9.06
N PRO A 199 -10.92 -10.01 -8.13
CA PRO A 199 -11.96 -11.00 -8.41
C PRO A 199 -13.35 -10.37 -8.28
N ALA A 200 -14.07 -10.32 -9.40
CA ALA A 200 -15.49 -10.00 -9.44
C ALA A 200 -16.33 -11.21 -8.97
N LEU A 201 -17.43 -10.92 -8.26
CA LEU A 201 -18.42 -11.90 -7.82
C LEU A 201 -19.02 -12.71 -8.99
N PRO A 202 -19.38 -14.00 -8.78
CA PRO A 202 -20.13 -14.75 -9.77
C PRO A 202 -21.63 -14.38 -9.74
N THR A 203 -22.13 -13.85 -10.86
CA THR A 203 -23.55 -13.75 -11.19
C THR A 203 -24.16 -15.12 -11.55
N PRO A 204 -25.43 -15.40 -11.20
CA PRO A 204 -26.08 -16.68 -11.49
C PRO A 204 -26.58 -16.81 -12.94
N PRO A 205 -26.61 -18.02 -13.55
CA PRO A 205 -27.21 -18.24 -14.86
C PRO A 205 -28.74 -18.52 -14.80
N PRO A 206 -29.50 -18.24 -15.88
CA PRO A 206 -30.95 -18.52 -15.96
C PRO A 206 -31.26 -19.99 -16.33
N PRO A 207 -32.51 -20.47 -16.14
CA PRO A 207 -32.82 -21.90 -16.15
C PRO A 207 -33.24 -22.39 -17.53
N SER A 208 -32.84 -23.61 -17.91
CA SER A 208 -33.61 -24.42 -18.86
C SER A 208 -33.31 -25.92 -18.81
N ALA A 209 -34.43 -26.64 -18.70
CA ALA A 209 -34.80 -27.96 -19.18
C ALA A 209 -33.95 -29.21 -18.84
N GLN A 210 -34.68 -30.16 -18.24
CA GLN A 210 -34.32 -31.52 -17.86
C GLN A 210 -33.95 -32.43 -19.04
N ALA A 211 -32.96 -33.29 -18.84
CA ALA A 211 -32.97 -34.72 -19.22
C ALA A 211 -31.85 -35.46 -18.47
N ALA A 212 -32.15 -36.65 -17.91
CA ALA A 212 -31.23 -37.55 -17.20
C ALA A 212 -30.78 -38.71 -18.13
N PRO A 213 -30.12 -39.81 -17.69
CA PRO A 213 -29.20 -40.06 -16.54
C PRO A 213 -27.91 -40.85 -16.96
N ALA A 214 -26.90 -40.98 -16.08
CA ALA A 214 -26.14 -42.24 -15.86
C ALA A 214 -24.95 -42.11 -14.86
N GLN A 215 -25.04 -42.93 -13.81
CA GLN A 215 -24.01 -43.71 -13.06
C GLN A 215 -22.51 -43.43 -13.29
N ASN A 216 -21.70 -43.31 -12.21
CA ASN A 216 -20.89 -44.41 -11.63
C ASN A 216 -19.90 -43.95 -10.51
N ASN A 217 -20.06 -44.52 -9.31
CA ASN A 217 -19.09 -45.04 -8.31
C ASN A 217 -17.66 -44.45 -8.05
N GLY A 218 -17.50 -43.89 -6.82
CA GLY A 218 -16.41 -44.14 -5.81
C GLY A 218 -15.04 -43.42 -5.93
N PRO A 219 -14.14 -43.44 -4.90
CA PRO A 219 -14.27 -43.32 -3.42
C PRO A 219 -13.51 -42.07 -2.85
N PRO A 220 -13.64 -41.69 -1.55
CA PRO A 220 -13.01 -40.47 -1.00
C PRO A 220 -11.67 -40.73 -0.30
N PRO A 221 -10.80 -39.71 -0.12
CA PRO A 221 -9.83 -39.77 0.98
C PRO A 221 -9.74 -38.51 1.86
N LYS A 222 -9.73 -38.81 3.17
CA LYS A 222 -8.97 -38.21 4.29
C LYS A 222 -9.26 -36.76 4.70
N VAL A 223 -10.23 -36.65 5.63
CA VAL A 223 -10.37 -35.54 6.57
C VAL A 223 -9.24 -35.60 7.60
N PHE A 224 -8.41 -34.55 7.68
CA PHE A 224 -7.60 -34.27 8.86
C PHE A 224 -8.51 -33.72 9.95
N GLN A 225 -8.81 -34.54 10.96
CA GLN A 225 -9.43 -34.13 12.21
C GLN A 225 -8.35 -33.49 13.09
N LEU A 226 -8.41 -32.16 13.28
CA LEU A 226 -7.70 -31.51 14.39
C LEU A 226 -8.72 -31.20 15.49
N HIS A 227 -8.50 -31.87 16.62
CA HIS A 227 -9.29 -31.80 17.84
C HIS A 227 -9.31 -30.36 18.38
N SER A 228 -10.48 -29.73 18.32
CA SER A 228 -10.73 -28.46 19.00
C SER A 228 -11.31 -28.76 20.38
N ILE A 229 -10.59 -28.38 21.44
CA ILE A 229 -11.06 -28.48 22.82
C ILE A 229 -12.25 -27.53 22.98
N SER A 230 -13.43 -28.12 23.22
CA SER A 230 -14.69 -27.41 23.41
C SER A 230 -14.78 -26.83 24.82
N THR A 231 -14.92 -25.51 24.93
CA THR A 231 -15.51 -24.86 26.11
C THR A 231 -16.68 -23.97 25.63
N PRO A 232 -17.87 -24.09 26.22
CA PRO A 232 -19.05 -23.36 25.76
C PRO A 232 -19.01 -21.88 26.20
N PRO A 233 -19.38 -20.91 25.34
CA PRO A 233 -19.47 -19.50 25.72
C PRO A 233 -20.78 -19.19 26.47
N PRO A 234 -20.79 -18.26 27.44
CA PRO A 234 -22.01 -17.75 28.04
C PRO A 234 -22.78 -16.89 27.03
N HIS A 235 -24.08 -17.15 26.92
CA HIS A 235 -25.02 -16.38 26.10
C HIS A 235 -25.02 -14.90 26.50
N HIS A 236 -24.58 -14.02 25.59
CA HIS A 236 -24.88 -12.60 25.61
C HIS A 236 -25.78 -12.24 24.40
N PRO A 237 -26.84 -11.43 24.58
CA PRO A 237 -27.69 -10.99 23.48
C PRO A 237 -26.95 -10.02 22.54
N PRO A 238 -27.29 -9.99 21.24
CA PRO A 238 -26.58 -9.17 20.25
C PRO A 238 -26.89 -7.67 20.43
N PRO A 239 -25.89 -6.77 20.29
CA PRO A 239 -26.15 -5.33 20.18
C PRO A 239 -26.73 -5.00 18.79
N PRO A 240 -27.64 -4.01 18.70
CA PRO A 240 -28.28 -3.63 17.44
C PRO A 240 -27.24 -3.09 16.45
N GLN A 241 -27.14 -3.77 15.31
CA GLN A 241 -26.31 -3.37 14.17
C GLN A 241 -26.95 -2.21 13.40
N ALA A 242 -26.09 -1.51 12.66
CA ALA A 242 -26.38 -0.72 11.46
C ALA A 242 -26.80 0.76 11.62
N VAL A 243 -25.87 1.63 12.06
CA VAL A 243 -25.79 3.03 11.56
C VAL A 243 -24.34 3.53 11.36
N TRP A 244 -23.31 2.92 11.95
CA TRP A 244 -22.00 3.56 12.06
C TRP A 244 -20.96 3.29 10.95
N LEU A 245 -21.38 2.77 9.79
CA LEU A 245 -20.44 2.53 8.66
C LEU A 245 -20.23 3.76 7.76
N ALA A 246 -21.10 4.77 7.79
CA ALA A 246 -20.96 5.93 6.90
C ALA A 246 -19.80 6.88 7.30
N GLY A 247 -19.47 6.98 8.59
CA GLY A 247 -18.44 7.90 9.07
C GLY A 247 -17.00 7.41 8.92
N LEU A 248 -16.78 6.09 8.94
CA LEU A 248 -15.43 5.51 8.86
C LEU A 248 -14.92 5.38 7.41
N ILE A 249 -15.85 5.26 6.44
CA ILE A 249 -15.49 5.16 5.02
C ILE A 249 -14.95 6.50 4.49
N GLN A 250 -15.48 7.64 4.96
CA GLN A 250 -14.99 8.97 4.56
C GLN A 250 -13.54 9.22 5.01
N CYS A 251 -13.16 8.73 6.20
CA CYS A 251 -11.79 8.83 6.72
C CYS A 251 -10.79 7.90 6.00
N TYR A 252 -11.26 6.77 5.46
CA TYR A 252 -10.41 5.85 4.70
C TYR A 252 -10.04 6.41 3.31
N TYR A 253 -10.92 7.20 2.69
CA TYR A 253 -10.68 7.81 1.37
C TYR A 253 -9.82 9.08 1.41
N MET A 254 -9.67 9.75 2.55
CA MET A 254 -8.79 10.94 2.68
C MET A 254 -7.31 10.63 2.94
N TYR A 255 -6.95 9.40 3.34
CA TYR A 255 -5.57 8.99 3.66
C TYR A 255 -5.06 7.84 2.78
N ARG A 256 -5.54 7.75 1.54
CA ARG A 256 -4.98 6.85 0.52
C ARG A 256 -3.73 7.51 -0.06
N TRP A 257 -2.56 7.17 0.46
CA TRP A 257 -1.29 7.49 -0.18
C TRP A 257 -1.31 6.97 -1.63
N PRO A 258 -1.04 7.80 -2.65
CA PRO A 258 -0.97 7.33 -4.02
C PRO A 258 0.16 6.30 -4.14
N ARG A 259 -0.17 5.14 -4.69
CA ARG A 259 0.80 4.12 -5.10
C ARG A 259 1.62 4.74 -6.24
N PRO A 260 2.96 4.82 -6.17
CA PRO A 260 3.74 5.33 -7.29
C PRO A 260 3.67 4.26 -8.40
N GLN A 261 2.79 4.48 -9.37
CA GLN A 261 2.96 3.85 -10.68
C GLN A 261 4.05 4.63 -11.40
N GLY A 262 5.03 3.89 -11.94
CA GLY A 262 6.21 4.46 -12.55
C GLY A 262 5.87 5.49 -13.63
N SER A 263 6.40 6.70 -13.46
CA SER A 263 7.06 7.51 -14.49
C SER A 263 7.54 8.79 -13.83
N CYS A 264 8.81 9.12 -14.06
CA CYS A 264 9.52 10.26 -13.50
C CYS A 264 8.80 11.59 -13.78
N ALA A 265 8.32 12.26 -12.72
CA ALA A 265 8.22 13.72 -12.67
C ALA A 265 8.20 14.14 -11.19
N LEU A 266 9.28 14.79 -10.74
CA LEU A 266 9.41 15.38 -9.41
C LEU A 266 8.34 16.48 -9.22
N PRO A 267 7.53 16.46 -8.15
CA PRO A 267 6.77 17.65 -7.77
C PRO A 267 7.69 18.68 -7.09
N PRO A 268 7.43 20.00 -7.25
CA PRO A 268 8.24 21.05 -6.65
C PRO A 268 8.07 21.07 -5.12
N PRO A 269 9.08 21.57 -4.37
CA PRO A 269 8.99 21.67 -2.91
C PRO A 269 7.97 22.74 -2.50
N PHE A 270 7.07 22.39 -1.58
CA PHE A 270 6.15 23.34 -0.94
C PHE A 270 6.93 24.31 -0.03
N PRO A 271 6.54 25.61 0.00
CA PRO A 271 7.26 26.64 0.74
C PRO A 271 7.04 26.49 2.26
N LEU A 272 8.14 26.60 3.00
CA LEU A 272 8.14 26.80 4.44
C LEU A 272 7.69 28.24 4.73
N GLU A 273 6.46 28.42 5.22
CA GLU A 273 6.03 29.68 5.82
C GLU A 273 6.53 29.77 7.27
N LYS A 274 6.98 30.98 7.63
CA LYS A 274 7.50 31.41 8.93
C LYS A 274 6.39 31.71 9.92
#